data_AF-W2JYW1-F1
#
_entry.id   AF-W2JYW1-F1
#
_cell.length_a   1.000
_cell.length_b   1.000
_cell.length_c   1.000
_cell.angle_alpha   90.00
_cell.angle_beta   90.00
_cell.angle_gamma   90.00
#
_symmetry.space_group_name_H-M   'P 1'
#
loop_
_entity.id
_entity.type
_entity.pdbx_description
1 polymer ?
#
loop_
_entity_poly.entity_id
_entity_poly.type
_entity_poly.pdbx_seq_one_letter_code
_entity_poly.pdbx_strand_id
1 'polypeptide(L)'
;EWGGAGKSLLVNLLTEAYGSAQVGILGSSFQDRFGLCEFANKQIVTSDDMPRNIAKTLPKSDFLSMQTRGRISCPVKGKNSIEVESWDIPTIINSNDLPNYSDTSGEIICRILIAHFANSIPDDEKDMLLEDKIMKTEFATFIHRCRSTYLQYCRKYAGQNIYTFCPNHFLESRDMLRGSINESYQFAKAHIKYSEPVEGQEPKIILKSDLTRMFRAYIKEKYSLIKSPKQAMDIQSLINADDRI
;
A
#
# COMPACT_ATOMS: atom_id res chain seq x y z
N GLU A 1 -6.21 4.51 -11.57
CA GLU A 1 -6.30 5.99 -11.60
C GLU A 1 -6.13 6.52 -13.02
N TRP A 2 -6.41 7.81 -13.28
CA TRP A 2 -6.25 8.42 -14.61
C TRP A 2 -4.77 8.75 -14.92
N GLY A 3 -4.34 8.48 -16.15
CA GLY A 3 -3.07 8.99 -16.68
C GLY A 3 -3.13 10.51 -16.86
N GLY A 4 -2.02 11.21 -16.63
CA GLY A 4 -1.97 12.68 -16.80
C GLY A 4 -2.35 13.52 -15.59
N ALA A 5 -2.37 12.95 -14.39
CA ALA A 5 -2.68 13.65 -13.13
C ALA A 5 -1.43 14.24 -12.41
N GLY A 6 -0.25 14.20 -13.04
CA GLY A 6 1.00 14.77 -12.47
C GLY A 6 1.78 13.88 -11.50
N LYS A 7 1.43 12.58 -11.39
CA LYS A 7 2.12 11.63 -10.49
C LYS A 7 3.60 11.46 -10.82
N SER A 8 3.91 11.20 -12.09
CA SER A 8 5.30 11.00 -12.56
C SER A 8 6.14 12.27 -12.36
N LEU A 9 5.57 13.46 -12.56
CA LEU A 9 6.25 14.73 -12.28
C LEU A 9 6.71 14.81 -10.82
N LEU A 10 5.86 14.43 -9.86
CA LEU A 10 6.24 14.41 -8.44
C LEU A 10 7.38 13.42 -8.15
N VAL A 11 7.33 12.22 -8.73
CA VAL A 11 8.38 11.21 -8.56
C VAL A 11 9.70 11.67 -9.19
N ASN A 12 9.66 12.31 -10.35
CA ASN A 12 10.83 12.89 -11.01
C ASN A 12 11.49 13.96 -10.14
N LEU A 13 10.71 14.93 -9.65
CA LEU A 13 11.23 16.00 -8.78
C LEU A 13 11.84 15.44 -7.48
N LEU A 14 11.24 14.40 -6.91
CA LEU A 14 11.81 13.72 -5.74
C LEU A 14 13.11 12.98 -6.09
N THR A 15 13.15 12.30 -7.24
CA THR A 15 14.36 11.60 -7.71
C THR A 15 15.52 12.57 -7.90
N GLU A 16 15.27 13.72 -8.53
CA GLU A 16 16.26 14.79 -8.71
C GLU A 16 16.74 15.36 -7.37
N ALA A 17 15.89 15.44 -6.35
CA ALA A 17 16.25 16.01 -5.05
C ALA A 17 17.29 15.19 -4.28
N TYR A 18 17.32 13.86 -4.47
CA TYR A 18 18.33 12.97 -3.87
C TYR A 18 19.55 12.77 -4.78
N GLY A 19 19.40 13.02 -6.08
CA GLY A 19 20.40 12.73 -7.11
C GLY A 19 20.39 11.25 -7.50
N SER A 20 20.55 10.97 -8.79
CA SER A 20 20.39 9.64 -9.40
C SER A 20 21.20 8.52 -8.72
N ALA A 21 22.40 8.82 -8.22
CA ALA A 21 23.23 7.85 -7.52
C ALA A 21 22.63 7.36 -6.19
N GLN A 22 21.79 8.18 -5.54
CA GLN A 22 21.18 7.90 -4.24
C GLN A 22 19.77 7.29 -4.37
N VAL A 23 19.22 7.17 -5.58
CA VAL A 23 17.89 6.62 -5.82
C VAL A 23 18.00 5.15 -6.25
N GLY A 24 17.17 4.30 -5.64
CA GLY A 24 16.90 2.94 -6.09
C GLY A 24 15.62 2.91 -6.93
N ILE A 25 15.64 2.20 -8.06
CA ILE A 25 14.49 2.13 -8.97
C ILE A 25 13.83 0.76 -8.85
N LEU A 26 12.59 0.72 -8.35
CA LEU A 26 11.74 -0.46 -8.36
C LEU A 26 10.94 -0.48 -9.66
N GLY A 27 11.51 -1.08 -10.70
CA GLY A 27 10.88 -1.25 -12.00
C GLY A 27 10.44 -2.69 -12.28
N SER A 28 9.76 -2.91 -13.41
CA SER A 28 9.33 -4.24 -13.86
C SER A 28 10.48 -5.23 -14.09
N SER A 29 11.69 -4.74 -14.32
CA SER A 29 12.92 -5.53 -14.47
C SER A 29 13.60 -5.88 -13.15
N PHE A 30 13.05 -5.44 -12.01
CA PHE A 30 13.63 -5.72 -10.69
C PHE A 30 13.65 -7.24 -10.42
N GLN A 31 14.79 -7.73 -9.96
CA GLN A 31 15.02 -9.15 -9.73
C GLN A 31 14.57 -9.53 -8.32
N ASP A 32 13.76 -10.57 -8.21
CA ASP A 32 13.25 -11.10 -6.94
C ASP A 32 14.36 -11.45 -5.94
N ARG A 33 15.39 -12.16 -6.42
CA ARG A 33 16.42 -12.72 -5.54
C ARG A 33 17.50 -11.72 -5.22
N PHE A 34 17.97 -10.95 -6.19
CA PHE A 34 19.17 -10.10 -6.05
C PHE A 34 18.87 -8.60 -6.10
N GLY A 35 17.65 -8.18 -6.43
CA GLY A 35 17.36 -6.76 -6.65
C GLY A 35 17.56 -5.90 -5.41
N LEU A 36 17.25 -6.42 -4.20
CA LEU A 36 17.33 -5.63 -2.97
C LEU A 36 18.75 -5.13 -2.64
N CYS A 37 19.80 -5.82 -3.11
CA CYS A 37 21.16 -5.34 -2.89
C CYS A 37 21.47 -4.02 -3.63
N GLU A 38 20.74 -3.72 -4.70
CA GLU A 38 20.85 -2.44 -5.43
C GLU A 38 20.32 -1.27 -4.60
N PHE A 39 19.44 -1.55 -3.63
CA PHE A 39 18.82 -0.55 -2.77
C PHE A 39 19.56 -0.35 -1.45
N ALA A 40 20.34 -1.33 -0.98
CA ALA A 40 20.92 -1.33 0.37
C ALA A 40 21.74 -0.08 0.75
N ASN A 41 22.32 0.63 -0.23
CA ASN A 41 23.11 1.85 -0.02
C ASN A 41 22.42 3.13 -0.56
N LYS A 42 21.12 3.07 -0.85
CA LYS A 42 20.33 4.18 -1.38
C LYS A 42 19.68 4.98 -0.26
N GLN A 43 19.26 6.20 -0.58
CA GLN A 43 18.54 7.07 0.35
C GLN A 43 17.03 7.07 0.13
N ILE A 44 16.57 6.63 -1.05
CA ILE A 44 15.16 6.50 -1.39
C ILE A 44 14.98 5.42 -2.45
N VAL A 45 13.86 4.71 -2.42
CA VAL A 45 13.40 3.86 -3.51
C VAL A 45 12.19 4.50 -4.17
N THR A 46 12.22 4.62 -5.49
CA THR A 46 11.09 5.12 -6.29
C THR A 46 10.66 4.08 -7.32
N SER A 47 9.38 4.09 -7.65
CA SER A 47 8.79 3.33 -8.74
C SER A 47 7.90 4.27 -9.52
N ASP A 48 8.23 4.58 -10.78
CA ASP A 48 7.36 5.42 -11.63
C ASP A 48 6.16 4.62 -12.16
N ASP A 49 6.34 3.31 -12.35
CA ASP A 49 5.26 2.38 -12.61
C ASP A 49 5.53 1.07 -11.87
N MET A 50 4.64 0.76 -10.92
CA MET A 50 4.76 -0.45 -10.10
C MET A 50 4.78 -1.70 -10.98
N PRO A 51 5.66 -2.69 -10.71
CA PRO A 51 5.55 -4.00 -11.34
C PRO A 51 4.15 -4.57 -11.15
N ARG A 52 3.49 -5.01 -12.24
CA ARG A 52 2.13 -5.56 -12.20
C ARG A 52 1.94 -6.66 -11.15
N ASN A 53 2.98 -7.45 -10.91
CA ASN A 53 3.01 -8.45 -9.85
C ASN A 53 4.12 -8.13 -8.85
N ILE A 54 3.92 -7.06 -8.07
CA ILE A 54 4.88 -6.63 -7.06
C ILE A 54 5.12 -7.72 -6.01
N ALA A 55 4.13 -8.55 -5.68
CA ALA A 55 4.29 -9.63 -4.74
C ALA A 55 5.30 -10.71 -5.18
N LYS A 56 5.45 -10.90 -6.49
CA LYS A 56 6.48 -11.78 -7.07
C LYS A 56 7.86 -11.11 -7.08
N THR A 57 7.90 -9.82 -7.36
CA THR A 57 9.15 -9.05 -7.54
C THR A 57 9.78 -8.64 -6.21
N LEU A 58 8.96 -8.34 -5.20
CA LEU A 58 9.38 -7.98 -3.86
C LEU A 58 8.58 -8.84 -2.86
N PRO A 59 9.20 -9.88 -2.27
CA PRO A 59 8.50 -10.77 -1.37
C PRO A 59 7.81 -10.03 -0.22
N LYS A 60 6.65 -10.54 0.20
CA LYS A 60 5.84 -9.94 1.28
C LYS A 60 6.62 -9.72 2.57
N SER A 61 7.47 -10.70 2.96
CA SER A 61 8.31 -10.61 4.15
C SER A 61 9.29 -9.44 4.09
N ASP A 62 9.90 -9.24 2.93
CA ASP A 62 10.88 -8.17 2.72
C ASP A 62 10.17 -6.83 2.68
N PHE A 63 9.04 -6.73 1.96
CA PHE A 63 8.21 -5.53 1.97
C PHE A 63 7.80 -5.11 3.39
N LEU A 64 7.28 -6.04 4.20
CA LEU A 64 6.92 -5.76 5.60
C LEU A 64 8.12 -5.35 6.45
N SER A 65 9.28 -5.96 6.23
CA SER A 65 10.53 -5.61 6.92
C SER A 65 11.00 -4.20 6.52
N MET A 66 10.91 -3.84 5.23
CA MET A 66 11.26 -2.52 4.73
C MET A 66 10.42 -1.43 5.41
N GLN A 67 9.11 -1.64 5.52
CA GLN A 67 8.21 -0.64 6.12
C GLN A 67 8.32 -0.53 7.65
N THR A 68 8.91 -1.53 8.31
CA THR A 68 9.04 -1.57 9.78
C THR A 68 10.44 -1.27 10.27
N ARG A 69 11.35 -0.84 9.38
CA ARG A 69 12.78 -0.68 9.68
C ARG A 69 13.41 -1.98 10.20
N GLY A 70 12.91 -3.11 9.71
CA GLY A 70 13.40 -4.44 10.04
C GLY A 70 14.77 -4.73 9.43
N ARG A 71 15.36 -5.83 9.88
CA ARG A 71 16.61 -6.38 9.35
C ARG A 71 16.36 -7.13 8.05
N ILE A 72 17.16 -6.87 7.03
CA ILE A 72 17.03 -7.49 5.70
C ILE A 72 18.40 -7.98 5.23
N SER A 73 18.47 -9.23 4.79
CA SER A 73 19.63 -9.78 4.10
C SER A 73 19.45 -9.55 2.60
N CYS A 74 20.35 -8.79 1.99
CA CYS A 74 20.33 -8.48 0.56
C CYS A 74 21.39 -9.34 -0.14
N PRO A 75 21.04 -10.47 -0.76
CA PRO A 75 22.02 -11.34 -1.38
C PRO A 75 22.63 -10.68 -2.62
N VAL A 76 23.93 -10.93 -2.83
CA VAL A 76 24.70 -10.41 -3.96
C VAL A 76 25.20 -11.59 -4.79
N LYS A 77 24.99 -11.55 -6.11
CA LYS A 77 25.38 -12.67 -6.98
C LYS A 77 26.88 -12.93 -6.90
N GLY A 78 27.25 -14.14 -6.49
CA GLY A 78 28.65 -14.58 -6.38
C GLY A 78 29.46 -13.90 -5.27
N LYS A 79 28.80 -13.22 -4.32
CA LYS A 79 29.43 -12.55 -3.18
C LYS A 79 28.62 -12.83 -1.91
N ASN A 80 29.15 -12.42 -0.76
CA ASN A 80 28.40 -12.44 0.49
C ASN A 80 27.23 -11.43 0.42
N SER A 81 26.15 -11.75 1.13
CA SER A 81 25.01 -10.85 1.31
C SER A 81 25.44 -9.55 2.00
N ILE A 82 24.76 -8.47 1.65
CA ILE A 82 24.79 -7.22 2.40
C ILE A 82 23.71 -7.34 3.47
N GLU A 83 24.10 -7.36 4.74
CA GLU A 83 23.16 -7.37 5.86
C GLU A 83 22.80 -5.94 6.25
N VAL A 84 21.54 -5.56 6.08
CA VAL A 84 21.01 -4.26 6.48
C VAL A 84 20.30 -4.44 7.82
N GLU A 85 20.91 -3.95 8.90
CA GLU A 85 20.38 -4.14 10.27
C GLU A 85 19.06 -3.38 10.53
N SER A 86 18.88 -2.23 9.89
CA SER A 86 17.66 -1.42 9.97
C SER A 86 17.39 -0.78 8.62
N TRP A 87 16.35 -1.25 7.93
CA TRP A 87 15.94 -0.67 6.65
C TRP A 87 15.33 0.73 6.81
N ASP A 88 16.16 1.77 6.67
CA ASP A 88 15.74 3.18 6.77
C ASP A 88 15.68 3.88 5.41
N ILE A 89 15.19 3.16 4.39
CA ILE A 89 15.11 3.66 3.03
C ILE A 89 13.63 3.81 2.68
N PRO A 90 13.09 5.06 2.62
CA PRO A 90 11.71 5.30 2.25
C PRO A 90 11.42 4.84 0.82
N THR A 91 10.22 4.33 0.61
CA THR A 91 9.76 3.83 -0.69
C THR A 91 8.54 4.61 -1.17
N ILE A 92 8.60 5.14 -2.39
CA ILE A 92 7.49 5.81 -3.07
C ILE A 92 7.14 5.03 -4.33
N ILE A 93 5.87 4.67 -4.47
CA ILE A 93 5.38 3.89 -5.60
C ILE A 93 4.28 4.69 -6.30
N ASN A 94 4.51 5.00 -7.56
CA ASN A 94 3.50 5.47 -8.49
C ASN A 94 2.92 4.26 -9.23
N SER A 95 1.59 4.16 -9.25
CA SER A 95 0.89 3.11 -9.98
C SER A 95 -0.54 3.51 -10.27
N ASN A 96 -1.12 2.84 -11.26
CA ASN A 96 -2.56 2.86 -11.48
C ASN A 96 -3.28 1.69 -10.79
N ASP A 97 -2.52 0.69 -10.32
CA ASP A 97 -2.98 -0.53 -9.68
C ASP A 97 -2.55 -0.58 -8.21
N LEU A 98 -3.24 -1.40 -7.42
CA LEU A 98 -2.92 -1.62 -6.01
C LEU A 98 -1.93 -2.78 -5.86
N PRO A 99 -1.06 -2.78 -4.82
CA PRO A 99 -0.17 -3.90 -4.55
C PRO A 99 -0.94 -5.21 -4.36
N ASN A 100 -0.51 -6.27 -5.04
CA ASN A 100 -1.20 -7.57 -5.07
C ASN A 100 -0.70 -8.54 -3.98
N TYR A 101 -0.44 -8.03 -2.77
CA TYR A 101 -0.09 -8.87 -1.62
C TYR A 101 -1.34 -9.46 -0.97
N SER A 102 -1.29 -10.72 -0.54
CA SER A 102 -2.32 -11.28 0.34
C SER A 102 -2.31 -10.53 1.69
N ASP A 103 -3.47 -10.07 2.16
CA ASP A 103 -3.56 -9.26 3.39
C ASP A 103 -4.68 -9.73 4.34
N THR A 104 -4.60 -10.98 4.76
CA THR A 104 -5.60 -11.61 5.63
C THR A 104 -5.72 -10.92 7.00
N SER A 105 -4.62 -10.36 7.52
CA SER A 105 -4.52 -9.77 8.86
C SER A 105 -4.47 -8.23 8.88
N GLY A 106 -4.46 -7.57 7.72
CA GLY A 106 -4.31 -6.11 7.62
C GLY A 106 -2.86 -5.64 7.80
N GLU A 107 -1.89 -6.54 7.72
CA GLU A 107 -0.48 -6.23 7.88
C GLU A 107 0.09 -5.36 6.75
N ILE A 108 -0.44 -5.47 5.53
CA ILE A 108 -0.02 -4.64 4.40
C ILE A 108 -0.70 -3.27 4.49
N ILE A 109 -2.03 -3.25 4.64
CA ILE A 109 -2.81 -2.00 4.67
C ILE A 109 -2.36 -1.04 5.78
N CYS A 110 -1.94 -1.55 6.94
CA CYS A 110 -1.46 -0.71 8.04
C CYS A 110 -0.08 -0.06 7.82
N ARG A 111 0.60 -0.37 6.69
CA ARG A 111 1.96 0.09 6.38
C ARG A 111 2.05 0.88 5.07
N ILE A 112 0.90 1.17 4.46
CA ILE A 112 0.82 1.94 3.20
C ILE A 112 -0.03 3.19 3.43
N LEU A 113 0.39 4.29 2.81
CA LEU A 113 -0.41 5.48 2.62
C LEU A 113 -0.64 5.66 1.12
N ILE A 114 -1.90 5.83 0.73
CA ILE A 114 -2.31 5.96 -0.67
C ILE A 114 -2.82 7.37 -0.87
N ALA A 115 -2.13 8.13 -1.74
CA ALA A 115 -2.60 9.43 -2.20
C ALA A 115 -3.28 9.25 -3.55
N HIS A 116 -4.58 9.53 -3.62
CA HIS A 116 -5.32 9.43 -4.88
C HIS A 116 -5.16 10.69 -5.72
N PHE A 117 -4.66 10.54 -6.93
CA PHE A 117 -4.62 11.61 -7.93
C PHE A 117 -5.84 11.50 -8.83
N ALA A 118 -6.99 11.93 -8.31
CA ALA A 118 -8.28 11.80 -8.98
C ALA A 118 -8.48 12.79 -10.15
N ASN A 119 -7.79 13.93 -10.11
CA ASN A 119 -7.99 15.02 -11.06
C ASN A 119 -7.01 14.87 -12.23
N SER A 120 -7.54 14.56 -13.41
CA SER A 120 -6.77 14.67 -14.65
C SER A 120 -6.63 16.14 -15.04
N ILE A 121 -5.47 16.52 -15.55
CA ILE A 121 -5.24 17.85 -16.11
C ILE A 121 -5.90 17.88 -17.51
N PRO A 122 -6.75 18.87 -17.84
CA PRO A 122 -7.31 19.06 -19.18
C PRO A 122 -6.21 19.21 -20.24
N ASP A 123 -6.45 18.73 -21.45
CA ASP A 123 -5.42 18.73 -22.52
C ASP A 123 -4.92 20.14 -22.88
N ASP A 124 -5.79 21.14 -22.79
CA ASP A 124 -5.49 22.56 -23.04
C ASP A 124 -4.70 23.23 -21.90
N GLU A 125 -4.69 22.64 -20.70
CA GLU A 125 -3.92 23.12 -19.54
C GLU A 125 -2.58 22.39 -19.35
N LYS A 126 -2.31 21.35 -20.15
CA LYS A 126 -1.07 20.56 -20.05
C LYS A 126 0.14 21.36 -20.53
N ASP A 127 1.05 21.63 -19.60
CA ASP A 127 2.36 22.21 -19.89
C ASP A 127 3.43 21.12 -19.96
N MET A 128 3.86 20.78 -21.18
CA MET A 128 4.88 19.75 -21.44
C MET A 128 6.28 20.16 -20.94
N LEU A 129 6.50 21.44 -20.62
CA LEU A 129 7.76 21.98 -20.10
C LEU A 129 7.71 22.28 -18.60
N LEU A 130 6.65 21.85 -17.92
CA LEU A 130 6.44 22.18 -16.50
C LEU A 130 7.58 21.67 -15.61
N GLU A 131 8.08 20.45 -15.86
CA GLU A 131 9.20 19.88 -15.12
C GLU A 131 10.45 20.78 -15.22
N ASP A 132 10.85 21.14 -16.44
CA ASP A 132 11.99 22.02 -16.70
C ASP A 132 11.83 23.40 -16.06
N LYS A 133 10.61 23.94 -16.07
CA LYS A 133 10.30 25.23 -15.43
C LYS A 133 10.51 25.13 -13.93
N ILE A 134 9.90 24.13 -13.28
CA ILE A 134 10.07 23.90 -11.84
C ILE A 134 11.55 23.72 -11.49
N MET A 135 12.27 22.88 -12.25
CA MET A 135 13.70 22.63 -12.03
C MET A 135 14.54 23.91 -12.06
N LYS A 136 14.21 24.86 -12.95
CA LYS A 136 14.96 26.10 -13.12
C LYS A 136 14.56 27.21 -12.15
N THR A 137 13.28 27.31 -11.79
CA THR A 137 12.76 28.48 -11.06
C THR A 137 12.31 28.20 -9.64
N GLU A 138 11.86 26.97 -9.33
CA GLU A 138 11.14 26.67 -8.07
C GLU A 138 11.72 25.49 -7.29
N PHE A 139 12.68 24.75 -7.85
CA PHE A 139 13.17 23.51 -7.27
C PHE A 139 13.75 23.65 -5.85
N ALA A 140 14.53 24.71 -5.62
CA ALA A 140 15.05 25.01 -4.28
C ALA A 140 13.91 25.23 -3.26
N THR A 141 12.85 25.93 -3.68
CA THR A 141 11.64 26.14 -2.86
C THR A 141 10.91 24.83 -2.63
N PHE A 142 10.78 23.97 -3.64
CA PHE A 142 10.20 22.63 -3.52
C PHE A 142 10.91 21.80 -2.45
N ILE A 143 12.24 21.65 -2.57
CA ILE A 143 13.06 20.89 -1.60
C ILE A 143 12.91 21.50 -0.19
N HIS A 144 12.99 22.83 -0.08
CA HIS A 144 12.85 23.52 1.19
C HIS A 144 11.49 23.21 1.84
N ARG A 145 10.40 23.24 1.08
CA ARG A 145 9.04 22.93 1.58
C ARG A 145 8.93 21.48 2.01
N CYS A 146 9.43 20.52 1.23
CA CYS A 146 9.44 19.11 1.61
C CYS A 146 10.18 18.89 2.95
N ARG A 147 11.40 19.39 3.06
CA ARG A 147 12.23 19.26 4.26
C ARG A 147 11.62 19.97 5.47
N SER A 148 11.25 21.24 5.32
CA SER A 148 10.73 22.05 6.43
C SER A 148 9.42 21.49 6.96
N THR A 149 8.50 21.10 6.07
CA THR A 149 7.23 20.46 6.45
C THR A 149 7.48 19.12 7.15
N TYR A 150 8.36 18.28 6.61
CA TYR A 150 8.71 17.01 7.25
C TYR A 150 9.23 17.21 8.69
N LEU A 151 10.23 18.08 8.87
CA LEU A 151 10.81 18.36 10.19
C LEU A 151 9.79 18.97 11.15
N GLN A 152 8.91 19.84 10.66
CA GLN A 152 7.81 20.41 11.46
C GLN A 152 6.88 19.30 11.94
N TYR A 153 6.48 18.37 11.06
CA TYR A 153 5.58 17.27 11.40
C TYR A 153 6.23 16.27 12.35
N CYS A 154 7.50 15.93 12.15
CA CYS A 154 8.26 15.07 13.08
C CYS A 154 8.29 15.64 14.49
N ARG A 155 8.45 16.97 14.64
CA ARG A 155 8.42 17.62 15.95
C ARG A 155 7.02 17.69 16.53
N LYS A 156 6.03 18.08 15.72
CA LYS A 156 4.66 18.33 16.17
C LYS A 156 3.92 17.05 16.58
N TYR A 157 4.17 15.95 15.87
CA TYR A 157 3.47 14.67 16.05
C TYR A 157 4.40 13.55 16.51
N ALA A 158 5.52 13.90 17.16
CA ALA A 158 6.45 12.94 17.73
C ALA A 158 5.72 11.92 18.62
N GLY A 159 5.97 10.63 18.41
CA GLY A 159 5.35 9.54 19.17
C GLY A 159 3.87 9.29 18.85
N GLN A 160 3.28 10.02 17.90
CA GLN A 160 1.90 9.79 17.47
C GLN A 160 1.85 8.89 16.23
N ASN A 161 0.78 8.12 16.12
CA ASN A 161 0.53 7.31 14.93
C ASN A 161 0.12 8.23 13.76
N ILE A 162 0.67 8.01 12.56
CA ILE A 162 0.38 8.82 11.37
C ILE A 162 -1.11 8.95 11.06
N TYR A 163 -1.90 7.91 11.35
CA TYR A 163 -3.35 7.89 11.14
C TYR A 163 -4.13 8.82 12.07
N THR A 164 -3.49 9.43 13.07
CA THR A 164 -4.13 10.41 13.97
C THR A 164 -4.10 11.83 13.42
N PHE A 165 -3.21 12.14 12.48
CA PHE A 165 -3.01 13.49 11.95
C PHE A 165 -2.91 13.56 10.42
N CYS A 166 -2.86 12.43 9.71
CA CYS A 166 -2.91 12.45 8.26
C CYS A 166 -4.25 13.01 7.77
N PRO A 167 -4.28 13.70 6.61
CA PRO A 167 -5.54 14.11 5.99
C PRO A 167 -6.54 12.95 5.83
N ASN A 168 -7.83 13.23 5.98
CA ASN A 168 -8.90 12.21 5.94
C ASN A 168 -8.89 11.35 4.68
N HIS A 169 -8.49 11.89 3.53
CA HIS A 169 -8.42 11.11 2.29
C HIS A 169 -7.54 9.85 2.44
N PHE A 170 -6.46 9.89 3.22
CA PHE A 170 -5.62 8.70 3.46
C PHE A 170 -6.35 7.63 4.29
N LEU A 171 -7.21 8.05 5.22
CA LEU A 171 -8.02 7.14 6.04
C LEU A 171 -9.10 6.48 5.19
N GLU A 172 -9.73 7.26 4.31
CA GLU A 172 -10.72 6.79 3.33
C GLU A 172 -10.10 5.82 2.33
N SER A 173 -8.94 6.15 1.75
CA SER A 173 -8.19 5.25 0.85
C SER A 173 -7.85 3.93 1.51
N ARG A 174 -7.39 3.99 2.77
CA ARG A 174 -7.05 2.79 3.54
C ARG A 174 -8.28 1.91 3.80
N ASP A 175 -9.40 2.51 4.17
CA ASP A 175 -10.67 1.81 4.40
C ASP A 175 -11.23 1.21 3.09
N MET A 176 -11.11 1.93 1.98
CA MET A 176 -11.46 1.44 0.65
C MET A 176 -10.62 0.22 0.25
N LEU A 177 -9.29 0.30 0.39
CA LEU A 177 -8.38 -0.82 0.11
C LEU A 177 -8.69 -2.03 0.99
N ARG A 178 -8.93 -1.81 2.29
CA ARG A 178 -9.32 -2.88 3.20
C ARG A 178 -10.62 -3.55 2.78
N GLY A 179 -11.56 -2.76 2.28
CA GLY A 179 -12.79 -3.26 1.72
C GLY A 179 -12.60 -4.05 0.42
N SER A 180 -11.62 -3.72 -0.42
CA SER A 180 -11.42 -4.42 -1.70
C SER A 180 -10.71 -5.76 -1.55
N ILE A 181 -9.87 -5.92 -0.52
CA ILE A 181 -9.03 -7.13 -0.35
C ILE A 181 -9.46 -8.03 0.83
N ASN A 182 -10.40 -7.59 1.67
CA ASN A 182 -10.87 -8.36 2.82
C ASN A 182 -12.39 -8.47 2.89
N GLU A 183 -12.91 -9.62 2.44
CA GLU A 183 -14.35 -9.90 2.43
C GLU A 183 -14.97 -9.96 3.82
N SER A 184 -14.21 -10.46 4.81
CA SER A 184 -14.68 -10.51 6.20
C SER A 184 -14.86 -9.11 6.76
N TYR A 185 -13.97 -8.18 6.40
CA TYR A 185 -14.08 -6.77 6.76
C TYR A 185 -15.32 -6.12 6.14
N GLN A 186 -15.56 -6.32 4.84
CA GLN A 186 -16.76 -5.79 4.18
C GLN A 186 -18.04 -6.34 4.80
N PHE A 187 -18.10 -7.64 5.02
CA PHE A 187 -19.24 -8.28 5.69
C PHE A 187 -19.47 -7.67 7.07
N ALA A 188 -18.42 -7.58 7.88
CA ALA A 188 -18.50 -7.02 9.23
C ALA A 188 -19.00 -5.57 9.21
N LYS A 189 -18.43 -4.73 8.33
CA LYS A 189 -18.80 -3.33 8.19
C LYS A 189 -20.26 -3.13 7.79
N ALA A 190 -20.77 -3.97 6.88
CA ALA A 190 -22.14 -3.87 6.38
C ALA A 190 -23.19 -4.51 7.32
N HIS A 191 -22.84 -5.58 8.05
CA HIS A 191 -23.82 -6.43 8.73
C HIS A 191 -23.65 -6.51 10.26
N ILE A 192 -22.53 -6.04 10.81
CA ILE A 192 -22.25 -6.09 12.25
C ILE A 192 -22.26 -4.67 12.79
N LYS A 193 -23.13 -4.42 13.76
CA LYS A 193 -23.12 -3.20 14.57
C LYS A 193 -22.85 -3.56 16.01
N TYR A 194 -21.78 -2.99 16.56
CA TYR A 194 -21.55 -3.06 17.99
C TYR A 194 -22.51 -2.13 18.72
N SER A 195 -23.08 -2.60 19.82
CA SER A 195 -23.86 -1.78 20.76
C SER A 195 -23.36 -2.08 22.16
N GLU A 196 -23.12 -1.04 22.95
CA GLU A 196 -22.80 -1.22 24.37
C GLU A 196 -23.97 -1.89 25.11
N PRO A 197 -23.70 -2.69 26.16
CA PRO A 197 -24.76 -3.23 26.99
C PRO A 197 -25.55 -2.10 27.65
N VAL A 198 -26.86 -2.08 27.44
CA VAL A 198 -27.75 -1.13 28.12
C VAL A 198 -28.22 -1.75 29.42
N GLU A 199 -28.06 -1.03 30.53
CA GLU A 199 -28.48 -1.51 31.85
C GLU A 199 -29.97 -1.90 31.85
N GLY A 200 -30.28 -3.10 32.31
CA GLY A 200 -31.64 -3.65 32.32
C GLY A 200 -32.13 -4.26 30.99
N GLN A 201 -31.31 -4.29 29.94
CA GLN A 201 -31.60 -5.02 28.70
C GLN A 201 -30.68 -6.21 28.52
N GLU A 202 -31.20 -7.33 28.00
CA GLU A 202 -30.35 -8.45 27.64
C GLU A 202 -29.41 -8.07 26.48
N PRO A 203 -28.12 -8.42 26.57
CA PRO A 203 -27.18 -8.14 25.51
C PRO A 203 -27.56 -8.92 24.25
N LYS A 204 -27.51 -8.26 23.09
CA LYS A 204 -27.67 -8.95 21.80
C LYS A 204 -26.40 -9.74 21.50
N ILE A 205 -26.45 -11.04 21.74
CA ILE A 205 -25.33 -11.96 21.50
C ILE A 205 -25.49 -12.57 20.10
N ILE A 206 -24.43 -12.53 19.30
CA ILE A 206 -24.33 -13.27 18.03
C ILE A 206 -23.36 -14.43 18.25
N LEU A 207 -23.83 -15.66 18.04
CA LEU A 207 -22.96 -16.83 18.14
C LEU A 207 -22.01 -16.90 16.94
N LYS A 208 -20.80 -17.43 17.16
CA LYS A 208 -19.81 -17.65 16.09
C LYS A 208 -20.38 -18.49 14.94
N SER A 209 -21.23 -19.48 15.25
CA SER A 209 -21.90 -20.32 14.26
C SER A 209 -22.85 -19.51 13.37
N ASP A 210 -23.59 -18.58 13.96
CA ASP A 210 -24.52 -17.70 13.25
C ASP A 210 -23.77 -16.72 12.37
N LEU A 211 -22.71 -16.12 12.90
CA LEU A 211 -21.83 -15.23 12.14
C LEU A 211 -21.22 -15.94 10.92
N THR A 212 -20.74 -17.17 11.12
CA THR A 212 -20.19 -18.00 10.04
C THR A 212 -21.22 -18.31 8.98
N ARG A 213 -22.48 -18.60 9.38
CA ARG A 213 -23.59 -18.86 8.47
C ARG A 213 -23.97 -17.61 7.68
N MET A 214 -24.06 -16.46 8.33
CA MET A 214 -24.35 -15.17 7.69
C MET A 214 -23.26 -14.78 6.69
N PHE A 215 -21.98 -14.93 7.07
CA PHE A 215 -20.86 -14.65 6.17
C PHE A 215 -20.89 -15.54 4.92
N ARG A 216 -21.15 -16.84 5.09
CA ARG A 216 -21.29 -17.76 3.95
C ARG A 216 -22.45 -17.39 3.02
N ALA A 217 -23.57 -16.89 3.57
CA ALA A 217 -24.69 -16.42 2.76
C ALA A 217 -24.30 -15.16 1.97
N TYR A 218 -23.65 -14.19 2.64
CA TYR A 218 -23.12 -12.98 2.01
C TYR A 218 -22.19 -13.27 0.83
N ILE A 219 -21.22 -14.18 0.99
CA ILE A 219 -20.31 -14.57 -0.10
C ILE A 219 -21.08 -15.17 -1.27
N LYS A 220 -22.04 -16.07 -1.01
CA LYS A 220 -22.85 -16.69 -2.08
C LYS A 220 -23.64 -15.66 -2.87
N GLU A 221 -24.24 -14.71 -2.18
CA GLU A 221 -24.99 -13.62 -2.80
C GLU A 221 -24.09 -12.70 -3.62
N LYS A 222 -22.98 -12.23 -3.03
CA LYS A 222 -22.02 -11.32 -3.67
C LYS A 222 -21.51 -11.86 -5.01
N TYR A 223 -21.16 -13.14 -5.07
CA TYR A 223 -20.63 -13.78 -6.28
C TYR A 223 -21.71 -14.47 -7.12
N SER A 224 -23.00 -14.28 -6.82
CA SER A 224 -24.11 -14.90 -7.57
C SER A 224 -23.94 -16.41 -7.75
N LEU A 225 -23.44 -17.10 -6.72
CA LEU A 225 -23.17 -18.53 -6.75
C LEU A 225 -24.49 -19.31 -6.67
N ILE A 226 -25.01 -19.78 -7.80
CA ILE A 226 -26.27 -20.53 -7.88
C ILE A 226 -26.08 -22.01 -7.47
N LYS A 227 -26.49 -22.28 -6.21
CA LYS A 227 -27.00 -23.54 -5.56
C LYS A 227 -26.07 -24.60 -4.92
N SER A 228 -26.54 -25.06 -3.74
CA SER A 228 -26.22 -26.28 -2.94
C SER A 228 -27.23 -27.42 -3.24
N PRO A 229 -27.22 -28.65 -2.63
CA PRO A 229 -26.32 -29.31 -1.64
C PRO A 229 -25.85 -30.76 -2.03
N LYS A 230 -24.83 -31.30 -1.35
CA LYS A 230 -24.31 -32.70 -1.36
C LYS A 230 -23.02 -33.05 -2.12
N GLN A 231 -22.36 -32.13 -2.83
CA GLN A 231 -20.98 -32.38 -3.25
C GLN A 231 -20.08 -31.53 -2.37
N ALA A 232 -19.33 -32.22 -1.52
CA ALA A 232 -18.43 -31.65 -0.55
C ALA A 232 -17.50 -30.67 -1.27
N MET A 233 -17.69 -29.39 -0.94
CA MET A 233 -16.72 -28.34 -1.20
C MET A 233 -15.41 -28.76 -0.54
N ASP A 234 -14.39 -29.02 -1.36
CA ASP A 234 -13.02 -29.09 -0.89
C ASP A 234 -12.60 -27.68 -0.44
N ILE A 235 -12.41 -27.49 0.86
CA ILE A 235 -12.00 -26.23 1.46
C ILE A 235 -10.66 -25.75 0.86
N GLN A 236 -9.83 -26.68 0.36
CA GLN A 236 -8.59 -26.37 -0.34
C GLN A 236 -8.82 -25.56 -1.63
N SER A 237 -9.93 -25.81 -2.34
CA SER A 237 -10.25 -25.13 -3.61
C SER A 237 -10.68 -23.67 -3.42
N LEU A 238 -11.26 -23.33 -2.26
CA LEU A 238 -11.64 -21.96 -1.91
C LEU A 238 -10.43 -21.14 -1.43
N ILE A 239 -9.48 -21.77 -0.73
CA ILE A 239 -8.21 -21.13 -0.36
C ILE A 239 -7.37 -20.88 -1.61
N ASN A 240 -7.36 -21.81 -2.57
CA ASN A 240 -6.63 -21.65 -3.84
C ASN A 240 -7.25 -20.62 -4.80
N ALA A 241 -8.53 -20.29 -4.64
CA ALA A 241 -9.21 -19.26 -5.43
C ALA A 241 -8.92 -17.83 -4.93
N ASP A 242 -8.47 -17.69 -3.67
CA ASP A 242 -8.08 -16.42 -3.05
C ASP A 242 -6.58 -16.11 -3.23
N ASP A 243 -5.81 -17.03 -3.84
CA ASP A 243 -4.38 -16.83 -4.08
C ASP A 243 -4.06 -16.12 -5.39
N ARG A 244 -5.05 -15.82 -6.24
CA ARG A 244 -4.81 -15.21 -7.56
C ARG A 244 -5.97 -14.38 -8.08
N ILE A 245 -5.98 -13.09 -7.75
CA ILE A 245 -6.04 -12.00 -8.74
C ILE A 245 -4.98 -10.97 -8.35
#